data_AF-A0A2N7HX35-F1
#
_entry.id   AF-A0A2N7HX35-F1
#
_cell.length_a   1.000
_cell.length_b   1.000
_cell.length_c   1.000
_cell.angle_alpha   90.00
_cell.angle_beta   90.00
_cell.angle_gamma   90.00
#
_symmetry.space_group_name_H-M   'P 1'
#
loop_
_entity.id
_entity.type
_entity.pdbx_description
1 polymer ?
#
loop_
_entity_poly.entity_id
_entity_poly.type
_entity_poly.pdbx_seq_one_letter_code
_entity_poly.pdbx_strand_id
1 'polypeptide(L)'
;MTVKILIPSQYIELTGEVQHCLLVAKRQGLATDAVELGVSPTQYFSIVDSQHSLTIGFASDVVSVEAELLGSLDHIVSYDEPLSLADVRDALAQYPNTIYVGVTNDAAVLDIWSHLNANRAIKSINPDHQAIDSRHHFAWLLMLLALDFPLEDALVLARAASNVSRGTWPSHYQGFPTPVLENKSLGISVGWAHQGTSLSFPDLTKKSLGLYPVVDDVDWIERLLKLGINTVQLRIKNPQQADLEQQVARSIELGREHNAQVFINDYWQLALKHGAFGVHLGQEDIEESNLSQLSQACIKIGLSTHGYYELLRIVQINPSYIALGHIFPTTTKQMPSKPQGLVRLALYQQLIDTIPYSEELVGYPTVAIGGIDRSTAEQVWDCGVSSLAVVRAITLAEDPKAVIEFFEALMNGNSSTFTEEVRQELSHAE
;
A
#
# COMPACT_ATOMS: atom_id res chain seq x y z
N MET A 1 -16.81 6.06 -15.70
CA MET A 1 -17.99 6.82 -15.20
C MET A 1 -17.50 8.21 -14.86
N THR A 2 -18.27 9.25 -15.15
CA THR A 2 -17.88 10.63 -14.85
C THR A 2 -17.97 10.89 -13.35
N VAL A 3 -16.94 11.50 -12.77
CA VAL A 3 -16.89 11.95 -11.37
C VAL A 3 -16.86 13.48 -11.37
N LYS A 4 -17.64 14.12 -10.51
CA LYS A 4 -17.70 15.58 -10.38
C LYS A 4 -17.15 16.03 -9.04
N ILE A 5 -16.16 16.91 -9.06
CA ILE A 5 -15.74 17.66 -7.87
C ILE A 5 -16.49 18.99 -7.88
N LEU A 6 -17.41 19.15 -6.94
CA LEU A 6 -18.21 20.34 -6.74
C LEU A 6 -17.57 21.21 -5.65
N ILE A 7 -17.15 22.41 -6.04
CA ILE A 7 -16.41 23.38 -5.21
C ILE A 7 -17.39 24.48 -4.76
N PRO A 8 -17.50 24.77 -3.46
CA PRO A 8 -18.26 25.92 -2.96
C PRO A 8 -17.88 27.22 -3.65
N SER A 9 -18.86 28.08 -3.94
CA SER A 9 -18.60 29.38 -4.58
C SER A 9 -17.63 30.27 -3.79
N GLN A 10 -17.58 30.12 -2.47
CA GLN A 10 -16.65 30.85 -1.59
C GLN A 10 -15.19 30.38 -1.69
N TYR A 11 -14.95 29.22 -2.30
CA TYR A 11 -13.63 28.62 -2.50
C TYR A 11 -13.32 28.40 -3.99
N ILE A 12 -13.93 29.20 -4.87
CA ILE A 12 -13.83 29.03 -6.33
C ILE A 12 -12.38 29.08 -6.83
N GLU A 13 -11.49 29.76 -6.13
CA GLU A 13 -10.06 29.81 -6.42
C GLU A 13 -9.37 28.44 -6.33
N LEU A 14 -9.88 27.50 -5.52
CA LEU A 14 -9.36 26.13 -5.45
C LEU A 14 -9.56 25.34 -6.74
N THR A 15 -10.46 25.78 -7.63
CA THR A 15 -10.65 25.16 -8.95
C THR A 15 -9.33 25.08 -9.71
N GLY A 16 -8.52 26.14 -9.66
CA GLY A 16 -7.23 26.19 -10.35
C GLY A 16 -6.20 25.22 -9.77
N GLU A 17 -6.13 25.11 -8.44
CA GLU A 17 -5.24 24.18 -7.75
C GLU A 17 -5.64 22.72 -8.01
N VAL A 18 -6.94 22.39 -7.93
CA VAL A 18 -7.44 21.03 -8.23
C VAL A 18 -7.17 20.67 -9.69
N GLN A 19 -7.38 21.59 -10.62
CA GLN A 19 -7.08 21.38 -12.04
C GLN A 19 -5.58 21.13 -12.28
N HIS A 20 -4.72 21.83 -11.55
CA HIS A 20 -3.27 21.60 -11.59
C HIS A 20 -2.90 20.22 -11.04
N CYS A 21 -3.48 19.79 -9.92
CA CYS A 21 -3.30 18.44 -9.37
C CYS A 21 -3.74 17.36 -10.37
N LEU A 22 -4.88 17.55 -11.07
CA LEU A 22 -5.34 16.65 -12.12
C LEU A 22 -4.35 16.56 -13.29
N LEU A 23 -3.71 17.67 -13.69
CA LEU A 23 -2.68 17.65 -14.72
C LEU A 23 -1.44 16.86 -14.28
N VAL A 24 -1.02 16.98 -13.01
CA VAL A 24 0.08 16.19 -12.45
C VAL A 24 -0.27 14.71 -12.46
N ALA A 25 -1.46 14.34 -12.00
CA ALA A 25 -1.96 12.95 -12.01
C ALA A 25 -2.05 12.38 -13.45
N LYS A 26 -2.51 13.18 -14.41
CA LYS A 26 -2.60 12.78 -15.82
C LYS A 26 -1.24 12.42 -16.41
N ARG A 27 -0.18 13.16 -16.05
CA ARG A 27 1.20 12.86 -16.49
C ARG A 27 1.72 11.52 -15.96
N GLN A 28 1.17 11.04 -14.84
CA GLN A 28 1.46 9.70 -14.31
C GLN A 28 0.62 8.59 -14.97
N GLY A 29 -0.28 8.93 -15.90
CA GLY A 29 -1.17 7.97 -16.55
C GLY A 29 -2.46 7.68 -15.80
N LEU A 30 -2.76 8.41 -14.71
CA LEU A 30 -4.02 8.26 -13.99
C LEU A 30 -5.20 8.76 -14.83
N ALA A 31 -6.32 8.04 -14.76
CA ALA A 31 -7.52 8.31 -15.55
C ALA A 31 -8.27 9.55 -15.03
N THR A 32 -7.86 10.73 -15.52
CA THR A 32 -8.38 12.04 -15.10
C THR A 32 -9.44 12.61 -16.05
N ASP A 33 -9.56 12.09 -17.28
CA ASP A 33 -10.46 12.63 -18.31
C ASP A 33 -11.95 12.52 -17.95
N ALA A 34 -12.29 11.65 -16.98
CA ALA A 34 -13.65 11.51 -16.46
C ALA A 34 -13.95 12.42 -15.26
N VAL A 35 -12.98 13.21 -14.78
CA VAL A 35 -13.16 14.12 -13.64
C VAL A 35 -13.55 15.51 -14.15
N GLU A 36 -14.74 15.96 -13.78
CA GLU A 36 -15.26 17.29 -14.10
C GLU A 36 -15.23 18.17 -12.84
N LEU A 37 -14.90 19.45 -13.01
CA LEU A 37 -14.99 20.45 -11.94
C LEU A 37 -16.26 21.27 -12.11
N GLY A 38 -16.99 21.49 -11.01
CA GLY A 38 -18.18 22.32 -10.97
C GLY A 38 -18.19 23.23 -9.75
N VAL A 39 -19.01 24.28 -9.79
CA VAL A 39 -19.23 25.17 -8.64
C VAL A 39 -20.58 24.84 -8.00
N SER A 40 -20.65 24.90 -6.68
CA SER A 40 -21.83 24.62 -5.86
C SER A 40 -22.16 25.77 -4.91
N PRO A 41 -23.44 26.03 -4.61
CA PRO A 41 -23.85 27.01 -3.58
C PRO A 41 -23.72 26.47 -2.13
N THR A 42 -23.27 25.23 -1.94
CA THR A 42 -23.06 24.62 -0.62
C THR A 42 -21.87 25.25 0.12
N GLN A 43 -21.80 25.05 1.43
CA GLN A 43 -20.64 25.44 2.25
C GLN A 43 -19.53 24.35 2.29
N TYR A 44 -19.80 23.17 1.74
CA TYR A 44 -18.91 22.01 1.71
C TYR A 44 -18.64 21.55 0.27
N PHE A 45 -17.52 20.87 0.08
CA PHE A 45 -17.13 20.25 -1.18
C PHE A 45 -17.87 18.94 -1.37
N SER A 46 -18.08 18.54 -2.62
CA SER A 46 -18.65 17.22 -2.90
C SER A 46 -17.94 16.52 -4.05
N ILE A 47 -17.74 15.22 -3.91
CA ILE A 47 -17.27 14.34 -4.98
C ILE A 47 -18.42 13.40 -5.31
N VAL A 48 -18.98 13.53 -6.51
CA VAL A 48 -20.23 12.86 -6.88
C VAL A 48 -20.06 12.07 -8.16
N ASP A 49 -20.50 10.82 -8.15
CA ASP A 49 -20.68 10.00 -9.34
C ASP A 49 -22.13 9.46 -9.43
N SER A 50 -22.39 8.51 -10.34
CA SER A 50 -23.73 7.95 -10.52
C SER A 50 -24.25 7.10 -9.34
N GLN A 51 -23.38 6.69 -8.42
CA GLN A 51 -23.66 5.74 -7.35
C GLN A 51 -23.40 6.32 -5.96
N HIS A 52 -22.44 7.23 -5.83
CA HIS A 52 -21.94 7.73 -4.56
C HIS A 52 -21.80 9.26 -4.55
N SER A 53 -21.94 9.84 -3.37
CA SER A 53 -21.68 11.24 -3.08
C SER A 53 -20.88 11.31 -1.79
N LEU A 54 -19.70 11.90 -1.84
CA LEU A 54 -18.84 12.16 -0.70
C LEU A 54 -18.83 13.66 -0.41
N THR A 55 -19.10 14.06 0.83
CA THR A 55 -19.20 15.44 1.29
C THR A 55 -18.06 15.79 2.24
N ILE A 56 -17.36 16.89 1.97
CA ILE A 56 -16.10 17.22 2.66
C ILE A 56 -16.12 18.68 3.12
N GLY A 57 -15.99 18.89 4.42
CA GLY A 57 -15.79 20.21 5.02
C GLY A 57 -14.32 20.65 4.97
N PHE A 58 -14.08 21.94 4.79
CA PHE A 58 -12.76 22.57 4.84
C PHE A 58 -12.75 23.65 5.92
N ALA A 59 -11.98 23.43 6.98
CA ALA A 59 -11.83 24.34 8.11
C ALA A 59 -10.36 24.80 8.20
N SER A 60 -10.07 25.98 7.65
CA SER A 60 -8.72 26.56 7.62
C SER A 60 -8.58 27.87 8.42
N ASP A 61 -9.67 28.39 9.01
CA ASP A 61 -9.70 29.63 9.81
C ASP A 61 -10.87 29.57 10.83
N VAL A 62 -10.83 30.45 11.85
CA VAL A 62 -11.73 30.55 13.04
C VAL A 62 -13.24 30.58 12.73
N VAL A 63 -13.64 30.72 11.46
CA VAL A 63 -15.03 30.45 11.02
C VAL A 63 -15.11 28.98 10.63
N SER A 64 -15.26 28.16 11.67
CA SER A 64 -15.40 26.71 11.61
C SER A 64 -16.63 26.32 10.80
N VAL A 65 -16.54 25.14 10.16
CA VAL A 65 -17.71 24.38 9.69
C VAL A 65 -18.78 24.50 10.77
N GLU A 66 -19.97 25.00 10.40
CA GLU A 66 -21.05 25.27 11.35
C GLU A 66 -21.28 24.02 12.21
N ALA A 67 -21.50 24.19 13.52
CA ALA A 67 -21.64 23.06 14.44
C ALA A 67 -22.70 22.04 14.00
N GLU A 68 -23.71 22.52 13.27
CA GLU A 68 -24.79 21.74 12.66
C GLU A 68 -24.30 20.81 11.54
N LEU A 69 -23.22 21.18 10.83
CA LEU A 69 -22.62 20.41 9.75
C LEU A 69 -21.64 19.34 10.26
N LEU A 70 -21.07 19.51 11.46
CA LEU A 70 -20.00 18.65 12.01
C LEU A 70 -20.34 17.15 12.00
N GLY A 71 -21.61 16.79 12.25
CA GLY A 71 -22.08 15.40 12.25
C GLY A 71 -22.71 14.92 10.95
N SER A 72 -22.85 15.78 9.94
CA SER A 72 -23.61 15.49 8.71
C SER A 72 -22.75 15.21 7.48
N LEU A 73 -21.47 15.62 7.52
CA LEU A 73 -20.51 15.45 6.44
C LEU A 73 -19.76 14.13 6.57
N ASP A 74 -19.37 13.54 5.45
CA ASP A 74 -18.58 12.31 5.44
C ASP A 74 -17.18 12.54 6.02
N HIS A 75 -16.56 13.68 5.68
CA HIS A 75 -15.27 14.09 6.22
C HIS A 75 -15.21 15.59 6.52
N ILE A 76 -14.37 15.98 7.48
CA ILE A 76 -14.06 17.37 7.79
C ILE A 76 -12.55 17.49 7.93
N VAL A 77 -11.92 18.36 7.13
CA VAL A 77 -10.48 18.58 7.21
C VAL A 77 -10.22 19.89 7.93
N SER A 78 -9.57 19.79 9.09
CA SER A 78 -9.23 20.89 9.98
C SER A 78 -7.74 21.14 9.97
N TYR A 79 -7.33 22.37 9.71
CA TYR A 79 -5.91 22.79 9.67
C TYR A 79 -5.59 23.70 10.86
N ASP A 80 -4.33 23.65 11.32
CA ASP A 80 -3.71 24.63 12.23
C ASP A 80 -4.46 24.89 13.55
N GLU A 81 -5.18 23.89 14.06
CA GLU A 81 -5.86 23.94 15.35
C GLU A 81 -4.85 23.75 16.51
N PRO A 82 -4.73 24.69 17.46
CA PRO A 82 -3.79 24.62 18.58
C PRO A 82 -4.30 23.67 19.69
N LEU A 83 -4.59 22.43 19.32
CA LEU A 83 -5.10 21.39 20.22
C LEU A 83 -3.97 20.51 20.73
N SER A 84 -4.06 20.09 21.99
CA SER A 84 -3.20 19.00 22.47
C SER A 84 -3.61 17.67 21.84
N LEU A 85 -2.70 16.69 21.79
CA LEU A 85 -3.05 15.36 21.29
C LEU A 85 -4.20 14.69 22.07
N ALA A 86 -4.32 14.99 23.37
CA ALA A 86 -5.43 14.48 24.17
C ALA A 86 -6.76 15.13 23.76
N ASP A 87 -6.77 16.43 23.50
CA ASP A 87 -7.96 17.14 23.02
C ASP A 87 -8.38 16.65 21.63
N VAL A 88 -7.41 16.40 20.73
CA VAL A 88 -7.68 15.80 19.41
C VAL A 88 -8.30 14.41 19.56
N ARG A 89 -7.77 13.56 20.46
CA ARG A 89 -8.35 12.24 20.73
C ARG A 89 -9.79 12.34 21.20
N ASP A 90 -10.06 13.23 22.15
CA ASP A 90 -11.39 13.40 22.73
C ASP A 90 -12.37 13.99 21.69
N ALA A 91 -11.89 14.89 20.84
CA ALA A 91 -12.68 15.42 19.73
C ALA A 91 -12.98 14.36 18.65
N LEU A 92 -12.02 13.50 18.30
CA LEU A 92 -12.23 12.38 17.37
C LEU A 92 -13.21 11.34 17.91
N ALA A 93 -13.26 11.15 19.23
CA ALA A 93 -14.26 10.28 19.84
C ALA A 93 -15.70 10.85 19.68
N GLN A 94 -15.83 12.17 19.59
CA GLN A 94 -17.11 12.84 19.36
C GLN A 94 -17.45 12.99 17.88
N TYR A 95 -16.46 13.29 17.03
CA TYR A 95 -16.59 13.57 15.60
C TYR A 95 -15.56 12.73 14.80
N PRO A 96 -15.79 11.43 14.64
CA PRO A 96 -14.82 10.50 14.03
C PRO A 96 -14.58 10.74 12.53
N ASN A 97 -15.42 11.55 11.89
CA ASN A 97 -15.27 12.02 10.51
C ASN A 97 -14.26 13.18 10.35
N THR A 98 -13.71 13.70 11.45
CA THR A 98 -12.76 14.81 11.41
C THR A 98 -11.34 14.32 11.15
N ILE A 99 -10.61 15.06 10.33
CA ILE A 99 -9.20 14.86 9.98
C ILE A 99 -8.48 16.13 10.41
N TYR A 100 -7.62 16.00 11.41
CA TYR A 100 -6.79 17.09 11.89
C TYR A 100 -5.45 17.06 11.17
N VAL A 101 -5.10 18.13 10.47
CA VAL A 101 -3.88 18.23 9.66
C VAL A 101 -2.95 19.25 10.30
N GLY A 102 -1.70 18.88 10.51
CA GLY A 102 -0.68 19.78 11.03
C GLY A 102 -0.66 19.94 12.56
N VAL A 103 -1.22 19.00 13.32
CA VAL A 103 -1.21 19.07 14.79
C VAL A 103 0.22 18.96 15.32
N THR A 104 0.69 20.02 15.97
CA THR A 104 2.07 20.10 16.46
C THR A 104 2.20 19.67 17.92
N ASN A 105 3.25 18.93 18.25
CA ASN A 105 3.75 18.77 19.61
C ASN A 105 5.27 19.00 19.64
N ASP A 106 5.90 18.90 20.82
CA ASP A 106 7.35 19.16 21.00
C ASP A 106 8.29 18.29 20.11
N ALA A 107 7.79 17.23 19.47
CA ALA A 107 8.61 16.25 18.75
C ALA A 107 8.22 16.03 17.27
N ALA A 108 7.03 16.47 16.84
CA ALA A 108 6.50 16.16 15.52
C ALA A 108 5.33 17.06 15.11
N VAL A 109 5.08 17.07 13.79
CA VAL A 109 3.83 17.53 13.18
C VAL A 109 3.07 16.30 12.70
N LEU A 110 1.80 16.16 13.10
CA LEU A 110 0.96 14.99 12.83
C LEU A 110 -0.29 15.35 12.04
N ASP A 111 -0.68 14.46 11.14
CA ASP A 111 -2.05 14.42 10.60
C ASP A 111 -2.76 13.23 11.21
N ILE A 112 -3.96 13.44 11.75
CA ILE A 112 -4.64 12.52 12.67
C ILE A 112 -6.10 12.37 12.24
N TRP A 113 -6.57 11.13 12.14
CA TRP A 113 -7.96 10.81 11.77
C TRP A 113 -8.42 9.53 12.46
N SER A 114 -9.71 9.20 12.36
CA SER A 114 -10.26 7.92 12.83
C SER A 114 -10.51 6.96 11.66
N HIS A 115 -10.28 5.67 11.88
CA HIS A 115 -10.61 4.59 10.96
C HIS A 115 -11.08 3.36 11.75
N LEU A 116 -12.28 2.85 11.45
CA LEU A 116 -12.88 1.68 12.11
C LEU A 116 -12.82 1.74 13.65
N ASN A 117 -13.10 2.92 14.22
CA ASN A 117 -13.05 3.21 15.67
C ASN A 117 -11.65 3.21 16.30
N ALA A 118 -10.58 3.23 15.50
CA ALA A 118 -9.22 3.42 15.96
C ALA A 118 -8.64 4.71 15.36
N ASN A 119 -7.89 5.46 16.16
CA ASN A 119 -7.17 6.61 15.66
C ASN A 119 -5.97 6.16 14.82
N ARG A 120 -5.68 6.89 13.75
CA ARG A 120 -4.50 6.75 12.91
C ARG A 120 -3.82 8.10 12.82
N ALA A 121 -2.52 8.08 12.61
CA ALA A 121 -1.78 9.29 12.32
C ALA A 121 -0.62 9.02 11.37
N ILE A 122 -0.21 10.07 10.67
CA ILE A 122 1.05 10.14 9.93
C ILE A 122 1.89 11.28 10.50
N LYS A 123 3.19 11.04 10.62
CA LYS A 123 4.18 12.02 11.05
C LYS A 123 4.81 12.66 9.82
N SER A 124 4.77 13.99 9.76
CA SER A 124 5.45 14.78 8.72
C SER A 124 6.97 14.68 8.86
N ILE A 125 7.67 14.80 7.72
CA ILE A 125 9.14 14.80 7.66
C ILE A 125 9.76 16.14 8.07
N ASN A 126 8.98 17.23 8.11
CA ASN A 126 9.51 18.58 8.35
C ASN A 126 9.53 18.89 9.87
N PRO A 127 10.72 18.98 10.50
CA PRO A 127 10.84 19.24 11.93
C PRO A 127 10.68 20.73 12.28
N ASP A 128 10.76 21.64 11.31
CA ASP A 128 10.79 23.09 11.56
C ASP A 128 9.40 23.71 11.77
N HIS A 129 8.36 22.87 11.94
CA HIS A 129 6.96 23.31 12.12
C HIS A 129 6.47 24.31 11.06
N GLN A 130 7.03 24.28 9.85
CA GLN A 130 6.55 25.16 8.78
C GLN A 130 5.08 24.85 8.47
N ALA A 131 4.27 25.90 8.47
CA ALA A 131 2.86 25.80 8.18
C ALA A 131 2.65 25.19 6.78
N ILE A 132 1.72 24.25 6.69
CA ILE A 132 1.34 23.63 5.42
C ILE A 132 0.52 24.62 4.58
N ASP A 133 0.69 24.62 3.26
CA ASP A 133 -0.27 25.26 2.36
C ASP A 133 -1.56 24.42 2.36
N SER A 134 -2.49 24.77 3.25
CA SER A 134 -3.74 24.04 3.48
C SER A 134 -4.59 23.90 2.22
N ARG A 135 -4.59 24.93 1.36
CA ARG A 135 -5.31 24.92 0.08
C ARG A 135 -4.69 23.94 -0.91
N HIS A 136 -3.36 23.95 -1.03
CA HIS A 136 -2.67 23.01 -1.92
C HIS A 136 -2.85 21.56 -1.46
N HIS A 137 -2.67 21.30 -0.16
CA HIS A 137 -2.90 19.98 0.42
C HIS A 137 -4.33 19.49 0.22
N PHE A 138 -5.32 20.35 0.46
CA PHE A 138 -6.72 20.00 0.28
C PHE A 138 -7.07 19.75 -1.20
N ALA A 139 -6.50 20.51 -2.13
CA ALA A 139 -6.69 20.28 -3.57
C ALA A 139 -6.16 18.89 -4.00
N TRP A 140 -5.01 18.47 -3.46
CA TRP A 140 -4.51 17.10 -3.65
C TRP A 140 -5.46 16.07 -3.07
N LEU A 141 -5.93 16.26 -1.83
CA LEU A 141 -6.87 15.34 -1.19
C LEU A 141 -8.15 15.16 -2.02
N LEU A 142 -8.77 16.26 -2.47
CA LEU A 142 -9.97 16.21 -3.32
C LEU A 142 -9.72 15.46 -4.64
N MET A 143 -8.60 15.75 -5.30
CA MET A 143 -8.23 15.09 -6.55
C MET A 143 -8.01 13.58 -6.34
N LEU A 144 -7.30 13.18 -5.30
CA LEU A 144 -7.01 11.77 -5.01
C LEU A 144 -8.27 10.97 -4.66
N LEU A 145 -9.16 11.55 -3.85
CA LEU A 145 -10.46 10.93 -3.53
C LEU A 145 -11.33 10.81 -4.79
N ALA A 146 -11.32 11.79 -5.69
CA ALA A 146 -12.04 11.72 -6.96
C ALA A 146 -11.45 10.68 -7.94
N LEU A 147 -10.16 10.38 -7.79
CA LEU A 147 -9.48 9.27 -8.48
C LEU A 147 -9.58 7.95 -7.71
N ASP A 148 -10.48 7.86 -6.71
CA ASP A 148 -10.80 6.64 -5.97
C ASP A 148 -9.62 6.07 -5.18
N PHE A 149 -8.71 6.93 -4.69
CA PHE A 149 -7.74 6.53 -3.67
C PHE A 149 -8.46 6.42 -2.31
N PRO A 150 -8.17 5.37 -1.51
CA PRO A 150 -8.62 5.31 -0.12
C PRO A 150 -8.18 6.56 0.66
N LEU A 151 -8.95 6.94 1.69
CA LEU A 151 -8.69 8.15 2.47
C LEU A 151 -7.24 8.20 2.99
N GLU A 152 -6.73 7.10 3.52
CA GLU A 152 -5.38 7.03 4.09
C GLU A 152 -4.29 7.26 3.04
N ASP A 153 -4.45 6.66 1.86
CA ASP A 153 -3.55 6.87 0.73
C ASP A 153 -3.63 8.31 0.23
N ALA A 154 -4.84 8.88 0.20
CA ALA A 154 -5.07 10.25 -0.21
C ALA A 154 -4.39 11.25 0.76
N LEU A 155 -4.47 11.01 2.06
CA LEU A 155 -3.79 11.80 3.10
C LEU A 155 -2.26 11.67 3.02
N VAL A 156 -1.75 10.44 2.87
CA VAL A 156 -0.32 10.18 2.72
C VAL A 156 0.26 10.91 1.51
N LEU A 157 -0.40 10.79 0.35
CA LEU A 157 0.05 11.43 -0.88
C LEU A 157 -0.11 12.95 -0.85
N ALA A 158 -1.21 13.49 -0.32
CA ALA A 158 -1.40 14.93 -0.18
C ALA A 158 -0.31 15.54 0.74
N ARG A 159 0.03 14.85 1.82
CA ARG A 159 1.15 15.24 2.69
C ARG A 159 2.49 15.15 1.97
N ALA A 160 2.76 14.06 1.25
CA ALA A 160 4.00 13.90 0.48
C ALA A 160 4.13 14.93 -0.66
N ALA A 161 3.01 15.33 -1.29
CA ALA A 161 2.95 16.37 -2.30
C ALA A 161 3.37 17.74 -1.78
N SER A 162 3.16 17.99 -0.49
CA SER A 162 3.62 19.21 0.18
C SER A 162 5.16 19.27 0.31
N ASN A 163 5.85 18.15 0.08
CA ASN A 163 7.31 18.03 0.20
C ASN A 163 8.03 18.00 -1.15
N VAL A 164 7.31 18.16 -2.25
CA VAL A 164 7.87 18.21 -3.60
C VAL A 164 7.43 19.49 -4.32
N SER A 165 8.04 19.78 -5.48
CA SER A 165 7.61 20.93 -6.27
C SER A 165 6.15 20.74 -6.72
N ARG A 166 5.38 21.85 -6.83
CA ARG A 166 3.95 21.80 -7.17
C ARG A 166 3.62 20.99 -8.43
N GLY A 167 4.54 20.86 -9.39
CA GLY A 167 4.35 20.12 -10.64
C GLY A 167 4.79 18.65 -10.60
N THR A 168 5.14 18.12 -9.44
CA THR A 168 5.79 16.82 -9.26
C THR A 168 4.87 15.85 -8.51
N TRP A 169 4.79 14.61 -9.01
CA TRP A 169 4.17 13.53 -8.25
C TRP A 169 5.17 13.01 -7.19
N PRO A 170 4.76 12.82 -5.92
CA PRO A 170 5.64 12.27 -4.90
C PRO A 170 6.07 10.85 -5.22
N SER A 171 7.38 10.61 -5.33
CA SER A 171 7.91 9.30 -5.74
C SER A 171 9.14 8.83 -4.95
N HIS A 172 9.66 9.65 -4.04
CA HIS A 172 10.88 9.34 -3.28
C HIS A 172 10.54 9.20 -1.80
N TYR A 173 10.91 8.08 -1.19
CA TYR A 173 10.58 7.70 0.18
C TYR A 173 10.90 8.79 1.22
N GLN A 174 12.01 9.49 1.06
CA GLN A 174 12.42 10.59 1.95
C GLN A 174 11.40 11.74 1.99
N GLY A 175 10.58 11.90 0.95
CA GLY A 175 9.51 12.89 0.87
C GLY A 175 8.18 12.43 1.47
N PHE A 176 8.04 11.17 1.87
CA PHE A 176 6.79 10.61 2.38
C PHE A 176 6.70 10.71 3.91
N PRO A 177 5.50 10.94 4.45
CA PRO A 177 5.28 10.91 5.89
C PRO A 177 5.36 9.49 6.45
N THR A 178 5.58 9.35 7.74
CA THR A 178 5.69 8.04 8.41
C THR A 178 4.42 7.71 9.19
N PRO A 179 3.70 6.62 8.90
CA PRO A 179 2.59 6.16 9.73
C PRO A 179 3.00 5.95 11.19
N VAL A 180 2.22 6.51 12.12
CA VAL A 180 2.44 6.36 13.56
C VAL A 180 1.93 5.00 14.01
N LEU A 181 2.82 4.16 14.53
CA LEU A 181 2.51 2.81 14.98
C LEU A 181 2.08 2.76 16.46
N GLU A 182 2.65 3.64 17.29
CA GLU A 182 2.29 3.78 18.71
C GLU A 182 2.24 5.26 19.10
N ASN A 183 1.17 5.66 19.79
CA ASN A 183 1.05 6.95 20.45
C ASN A 183 0.00 6.88 21.58
N LYS A 184 0.45 6.90 22.84
CA LYS A 184 -0.43 6.78 24.01
C LYS A 184 -1.44 7.93 24.13
N SER A 185 -1.05 9.16 23.79
CA SER A 185 -1.92 10.33 23.90
C SER A 185 -3.10 10.24 22.92
N LEU A 186 -2.86 9.68 21.74
CA LEU A 186 -3.88 9.46 20.71
C LEU A 186 -4.60 8.10 20.82
N GLY A 187 -4.15 7.22 21.72
CA GLY A 187 -4.67 5.85 21.81
C GLY A 187 -4.28 4.96 20.62
N ILE A 188 -3.21 5.30 19.90
CA ILE A 188 -2.70 4.52 18.77
C ILE A 188 -1.80 3.41 19.31
N SER A 189 -2.11 2.16 18.96
CA SER A 189 -1.29 1.00 19.28
C SER A 189 -1.57 -0.08 18.24
N VAL A 190 -0.61 -0.33 17.33
CA VAL A 190 -0.65 -1.54 16.48
C VAL A 190 -0.10 -2.72 17.28
N GLY A 191 -0.72 -3.90 17.16
CA GLY A 191 -0.49 -5.05 18.06
C GLY A 191 0.93 -5.60 18.03
N TRP A 192 1.69 -5.29 16.98
CA TRP A 192 3.06 -5.73 16.76
C TRP A 192 4.13 -4.66 16.95
N ALA A 193 3.75 -3.41 17.15
CA ALA A 193 4.73 -2.43 17.59
C ALA A 193 5.11 -2.78 19.03
N HIS A 194 6.41 -2.93 19.30
CA HIS A 194 6.89 -3.35 20.60
C HIS A 194 7.95 -2.40 21.13
N GLN A 195 7.57 -1.66 22.18
CA GLN A 195 8.38 -1.00 23.21
C GLN A 195 9.91 -1.03 23.00
N GLY A 196 10.40 -0.31 21.99
CA GLY A 196 11.83 -0.07 21.80
C GLY A 196 12.68 -1.26 21.33
N THR A 197 12.08 -2.35 20.84
CA THR A 197 12.85 -3.44 20.19
C THR A 197 12.75 -3.29 18.68
N SER A 198 13.89 -3.10 18.01
CA SER A 198 13.91 -3.03 16.53
C SER A 198 13.54 -4.40 15.95
N LEU A 199 12.41 -4.47 15.26
CA LEU A 199 12.04 -5.64 14.46
C LEU A 199 12.76 -5.55 13.12
N SER A 200 13.52 -6.59 12.79
CA SER A 200 14.08 -6.77 11.45
C SER A 200 13.97 -8.24 11.07
N PHE A 201 13.59 -8.49 9.83
CA PHE A 201 13.48 -9.83 9.28
C PHE A 201 14.63 -10.09 8.30
N PRO A 202 15.06 -11.36 8.13
CA PRO A 202 16.15 -11.64 7.21
C PRO A 202 15.81 -11.25 5.78
N ASP A 203 16.78 -10.65 5.09
CA ASP A 203 16.66 -10.33 3.67
C ASP A 203 16.53 -11.62 2.83
N LEU A 204 15.99 -11.47 1.62
CA LEU A 204 16.04 -12.53 0.63
C LEU A 204 17.44 -12.62 0.01
N THR A 205 17.91 -13.85 -0.21
CA THR A 205 19.23 -14.10 -0.82
C THR A 205 19.28 -13.68 -2.29
N LYS A 206 18.13 -13.49 -2.93
CA LYS A 206 17.96 -12.96 -4.28
C LYS A 206 16.94 -11.83 -4.25
N LYS A 207 17.14 -10.79 -5.06
CA LYS A 207 16.19 -9.67 -5.23
C LYS A 207 14.84 -10.07 -5.86
N SER A 208 14.75 -11.30 -6.39
CA SER A 208 13.57 -11.83 -7.05
C SER A 208 13.21 -13.20 -6.49
N LEU A 209 11.92 -13.39 -6.24
CA LEU A 209 11.28 -14.66 -5.93
C LEU A 209 10.88 -15.42 -7.21
N GLY A 210 10.96 -14.78 -8.38
CA GLY A 210 10.59 -15.34 -9.67
C GLY A 210 9.08 -15.56 -9.81
N LEU A 211 8.71 -16.68 -10.42
CA LEU A 211 7.33 -17.12 -10.49
C LEU A 211 6.96 -17.69 -9.12
N TYR A 212 5.89 -17.14 -8.54
CA TYR A 212 5.47 -17.45 -7.19
C TYR A 212 4.03 -17.99 -7.14
N PRO A 213 3.84 -19.31 -7.34
CA PRO A 213 2.52 -19.90 -7.26
C PRO A 213 1.99 -19.89 -5.82
N VAL A 214 0.70 -19.60 -5.65
CA VAL A 214 -0.03 -19.77 -4.39
C VAL A 214 -1.04 -20.91 -4.58
N VAL A 215 -0.93 -21.94 -3.76
CA VAL A 215 -1.71 -23.19 -3.86
C VAL A 215 -2.30 -23.56 -2.51
N ASP A 216 -3.36 -24.37 -2.51
CA ASP A 216 -4.18 -24.66 -1.33
C ASP A 216 -3.95 -26.04 -0.71
N ASP A 217 -3.05 -26.86 -1.27
CA ASP A 217 -2.65 -28.13 -0.70
C ASP A 217 -1.17 -28.47 -0.95
N VAL A 218 -0.67 -29.45 -0.20
CA VAL A 218 0.73 -29.91 -0.26
C VAL A 218 1.06 -30.74 -1.51
N ASP A 219 0.09 -31.39 -2.14
CA ASP A 219 0.31 -32.18 -3.35
C ASP A 219 0.68 -31.26 -4.52
N TRP A 220 0.07 -30.07 -4.59
CA TRP A 220 0.47 -29.01 -5.51
C TRP A 220 1.89 -28.50 -5.25
N ILE A 221 2.28 -28.34 -3.99
CA ILE A 221 3.66 -27.96 -3.63
C ILE A 221 4.62 -28.99 -4.22
N GLU A 222 4.42 -30.27 -3.93
CA GLU A 222 5.30 -31.34 -4.43
C GLU A 222 5.35 -31.37 -5.97
N ARG A 223 4.20 -31.23 -6.63
CA ARG A 223 4.10 -31.18 -8.10
C ARG A 223 4.91 -30.02 -8.68
N LEU A 224 4.78 -28.82 -8.13
CA LEU A 224 5.44 -27.62 -8.65
C LEU A 224 6.95 -27.67 -8.44
N LEU A 225 7.40 -28.17 -7.28
CA LEU A 225 8.83 -28.36 -6.99
C LEU A 225 9.47 -29.35 -7.97
N LYS A 226 8.76 -30.43 -8.35
CA LYS A 226 9.22 -31.38 -9.39
C LYS A 226 9.27 -30.76 -10.79
N LEU A 227 8.50 -29.70 -11.04
CA LEU A 227 8.50 -28.95 -12.29
C LEU A 227 9.54 -27.82 -12.32
N GLY A 228 10.34 -27.65 -11.27
CA GLY A 228 11.44 -26.68 -11.22
C GLY A 228 11.12 -25.36 -10.53
N ILE A 229 9.89 -25.17 -10.03
CA ILE A 229 9.55 -24.01 -9.20
C ILE A 229 10.35 -24.06 -7.90
N ASN A 230 10.96 -22.93 -7.53
CA ASN A 230 11.79 -22.79 -6.33
C ASN A 230 11.21 -21.83 -5.29
N THR A 231 10.09 -21.16 -5.57
CA THR A 231 9.34 -20.33 -4.62
C THR A 231 7.86 -20.66 -4.72
N VAL A 232 7.21 -20.99 -3.60
CA VAL A 232 5.79 -21.38 -3.59
C VAL A 232 5.14 -21.07 -2.25
N GLN A 233 3.84 -20.76 -2.25
CA GLN A 233 3.08 -20.47 -1.04
C GLN A 233 2.00 -21.51 -0.82
N LEU A 234 1.95 -22.08 0.38
CA LEU A 234 0.79 -22.86 0.84
C LEU A 234 -0.21 -21.90 1.49
N ARG A 235 -1.45 -21.93 0.99
CA ARG A 235 -2.58 -21.14 1.47
C ARG A 235 -3.83 -22.01 1.66
N ILE A 236 -3.91 -22.63 2.83
CA ILE A 236 -5.12 -23.34 3.27
C ILE A 236 -6.10 -22.31 3.82
N LYS A 237 -7.33 -22.30 3.30
CA LYS A 237 -8.37 -21.31 3.70
C LYS A 237 -9.17 -21.73 4.92
N ASN A 238 -9.26 -23.03 5.18
CA ASN A 238 -10.11 -23.60 6.22
C ASN A 238 -9.28 -23.91 7.48
N PRO A 239 -9.35 -23.09 8.54
CA PRO A 239 -8.58 -23.34 9.76
C PRO A 239 -9.05 -24.59 10.53
N GLN A 240 -10.25 -25.13 10.25
CA GLN A 240 -10.77 -26.37 10.85
C GLN A 240 -10.41 -27.63 10.05
N GLN A 241 -9.59 -27.50 9.01
CA GLN A 241 -9.19 -28.64 8.20
C GLN A 241 -8.37 -29.63 9.04
N ALA A 242 -8.79 -30.90 9.06
CA ALA A 242 -8.28 -31.90 10.00
C ALA A 242 -6.78 -32.21 9.86
N ASP A 243 -6.24 -32.08 8.64
CA ASP A 243 -4.85 -32.35 8.30
C ASP A 243 -4.02 -31.06 8.12
N LEU A 244 -4.54 -29.89 8.53
CA LEU A 244 -3.87 -28.58 8.37
C LEU A 244 -2.40 -28.60 8.82
N GLU A 245 -2.13 -29.05 10.04
CA GLU A 245 -0.76 -29.09 10.56
C GLU A 245 0.12 -30.08 9.78
N GLN A 246 -0.43 -31.22 9.35
CA GLN A 246 0.30 -32.21 8.57
C GLN A 246 0.70 -31.65 7.21
N GLN A 247 -0.21 -30.93 6.54
CA GLN A 247 0.07 -30.28 5.26
C GLN A 247 1.12 -29.17 5.40
N VAL A 248 1.03 -28.34 6.44
CA VAL A 248 2.04 -27.30 6.72
C VAL A 248 3.41 -27.92 6.97
N ALA A 249 3.49 -28.91 7.86
CA ALA A 249 4.75 -29.58 8.19
C ALA A 249 5.38 -30.23 6.94
N ARG A 250 4.59 -30.97 6.16
CA ARG A 250 5.07 -31.63 4.94
C ARG A 250 5.50 -30.63 3.87
N SER A 251 4.80 -29.50 3.73
CA SER A 251 5.20 -28.43 2.79
C SER A 251 6.56 -27.83 3.16
N ILE A 252 6.82 -27.64 4.45
CA ILE A 252 8.12 -27.15 4.95
C ILE A 252 9.23 -28.18 4.69
N GLU A 253 8.96 -29.47 4.93
CA GLU A 253 9.91 -30.56 4.62
C GLU A 253 10.26 -30.60 3.14
N LEU A 254 9.25 -30.56 2.25
CA LEU A 254 9.43 -30.51 0.80
C LEU A 254 10.29 -29.31 0.37
N GLY A 255 10.09 -28.15 0.99
CA GLY A 255 10.93 -26.98 0.77
C GLY A 255 12.41 -27.26 1.05
N ARG A 256 12.72 -27.97 2.15
CA ARG A 256 14.10 -28.36 2.46
C ARG A 256 14.64 -29.42 1.50
N GLU A 257 13.84 -30.44 1.19
CA GLU A 257 14.20 -31.53 0.27
C GLU A 257 14.59 -31.01 -1.12
N HIS A 258 13.86 -30.00 -1.61
CA HIS A 258 14.07 -29.40 -2.93
C HIS A 258 14.92 -28.13 -2.93
N ASN A 259 15.43 -27.69 -1.77
CA ASN A 259 16.12 -26.40 -1.61
C ASN A 259 15.30 -25.21 -2.16
N ALA A 260 14.01 -25.20 -1.83
CA ALA A 260 13.01 -24.24 -2.28
C ALA A 260 12.47 -23.37 -1.13
N GLN A 261 11.98 -22.19 -1.50
CA GLN A 261 11.40 -21.19 -0.64
C GLN A 261 9.89 -21.45 -0.50
N VAL A 262 9.52 -22.24 0.50
CA VAL A 262 8.11 -22.51 0.81
C VAL A 262 7.63 -21.55 1.89
N PHE A 263 6.69 -20.68 1.52
CA PHE A 263 6.05 -19.74 2.43
C PHE A 263 4.71 -20.28 2.94
N ILE A 264 4.45 -20.12 4.23
CA ILE A 264 3.19 -20.51 4.87
C ILE A 264 2.32 -19.27 5.05
N ASN A 265 1.14 -19.25 4.46
CA ASN A 265 0.19 -18.14 4.60
C ASN A 265 -0.56 -18.23 5.94
N ASP A 266 -0.65 -17.11 6.67
CA ASP A 266 -1.40 -16.87 7.91
C ASP A 266 -1.01 -17.71 9.16
N TYR A 267 -0.69 -19.00 8.99
CA TYR A 267 -0.42 -19.95 10.08
C TYR A 267 0.99 -19.81 10.70
N TRP A 268 1.31 -18.61 11.17
CA TRP A 268 2.64 -18.26 11.68
C TRP A 268 3.09 -19.11 12.87
N GLN A 269 2.18 -19.56 13.74
CA GLN A 269 2.52 -20.43 14.86
C GLN A 269 3.00 -21.80 14.38
N LEU A 270 2.37 -22.36 13.34
CA LEU A 270 2.79 -23.63 12.75
C LEU A 270 4.10 -23.46 11.97
N ALA A 271 4.25 -22.34 11.26
CA ALA A 271 5.49 -22.00 10.59
C ALA A 271 6.66 -21.89 11.59
N LEU A 272 6.44 -21.27 12.75
CA LEU A 272 7.41 -21.19 13.84
C LEU A 272 7.72 -22.57 14.42
N LYS A 273 6.69 -23.34 14.76
CA LYS A 273 6.81 -24.69 15.33
C LYS A 273 7.64 -25.64 14.47
N HIS A 274 7.46 -25.58 13.15
CA HIS A 274 8.09 -26.49 12.20
C HIS A 274 9.33 -25.90 11.51
N GLY A 275 9.70 -24.65 11.79
CA GLY A 275 10.86 -23.98 11.24
C GLY A 275 10.76 -23.70 9.74
N ALA A 276 9.67 -23.06 9.32
CA ALA A 276 9.43 -22.68 7.93
C ALA A 276 10.52 -21.73 7.39
N PHE A 277 10.69 -21.73 6.06
CA PHE A 277 11.53 -20.74 5.39
C PHE A 277 11.01 -19.32 5.61
N GLY A 278 9.69 -19.15 5.49
CA GLY A 278 9.04 -17.87 5.70
C GLY A 278 7.52 -17.99 5.87
N VAL A 279 6.91 -16.89 6.27
CA VAL A 279 5.46 -16.70 6.33
C VAL A 279 5.03 -15.59 5.38
N HIS A 280 3.79 -15.66 4.93
CA HIS A 280 3.13 -14.54 4.25
C HIS A 280 1.93 -14.11 5.10
N LEU A 281 1.83 -12.82 5.39
CA LEU A 281 0.78 -12.25 6.26
C LEU A 281 0.14 -11.02 5.60
N GLY A 282 -1.16 -10.84 5.84
CA GLY A 282 -1.89 -9.61 5.54
C GLY A 282 -1.77 -8.56 6.66
N GLN A 283 -2.39 -7.40 6.42
CA GLN A 283 -2.38 -6.27 7.37
C GLN A 283 -3.12 -6.56 8.68
N GLU A 284 -4.14 -7.41 8.64
CA GLU A 284 -4.89 -7.86 9.83
C GLU A 284 -4.09 -8.94 10.58
N ASP A 285 -3.50 -9.89 9.85
CA ASP A 285 -2.74 -10.99 10.43
C ASP A 285 -1.53 -10.52 11.23
N ILE A 286 -0.87 -9.42 10.81
CA ILE A 286 0.25 -8.86 11.57
C ILE A 286 -0.18 -8.32 12.94
N GLU A 287 -1.42 -7.87 13.12
CA GLU A 287 -1.94 -7.39 14.41
C GLU A 287 -2.06 -8.53 15.44
N GLU A 288 -2.35 -9.73 14.96
CA GLU A 288 -2.54 -10.93 15.80
C GLU A 288 -1.26 -11.77 15.93
N SER A 289 -0.22 -11.43 15.18
CA SER A 289 1.03 -12.18 15.11
C SER A 289 2.06 -11.72 16.12
N ASN A 290 2.84 -12.67 16.66
CA ASN A 290 4.02 -12.34 17.45
C ASN A 290 5.24 -12.12 16.55
N LEU A 291 5.34 -10.92 15.94
CA LEU A 291 6.43 -10.57 15.02
C LEU A 291 7.82 -10.66 15.66
N SER A 292 7.92 -10.41 16.97
CA SER A 292 9.19 -10.54 17.71
C SER A 292 9.69 -11.99 17.74
N GLN A 293 8.80 -12.96 18.00
CA GLN A 293 9.16 -14.38 17.95
C GLN A 293 9.56 -14.83 16.55
N LEU A 294 8.87 -14.36 15.51
CA LEU A 294 9.21 -14.67 14.12
C LEU A 294 10.58 -14.12 13.74
N SER A 295 10.86 -12.86 14.12
CA SER A 295 12.15 -12.20 13.91
C SER A 295 13.28 -12.93 14.64
N GLN A 296 13.10 -13.28 15.93
CA GLN A 296 14.08 -14.04 16.73
C GLN A 296 14.36 -15.43 16.16
N ALA A 297 13.36 -16.06 15.53
CA ALA A 297 13.51 -17.35 14.87
C ALA A 297 14.12 -17.24 13.45
N CYS A 298 14.48 -16.04 12.99
CA CYS A 298 14.99 -15.77 11.66
C CYS A 298 14.06 -16.28 10.54
N ILE A 299 12.75 -16.24 10.77
CA ILE A 299 11.75 -16.59 9.76
C ILE A 299 11.55 -15.40 8.83
N LYS A 300 11.60 -15.62 7.51
CA LYS A 300 11.33 -14.57 6.53
C LYS A 300 9.85 -14.18 6.54
N ILE A 301 9.55 -12.92 6.23
CA ILE A 301 8.18 -12.42 6.19
C ILE A 301 7.88 -11.73 4.87
N GLY A 302 6.80 -12.16 4.22
CA GLY A 302 6.15 -11.45 3.13
C GLY A 302 4.93 -10.73 3.62
N LEU A 303 4.75 -9.47 3.24
CA LEU A 303 3.60 -8.68 3.66
C LEU A 303 2.79 -8.16 2.47
N SER A 304 1.49 -8.40 2.51
CA SER A 304 0.55 -7.84 1.54
C SER A 304 0.31 -6.35 1.77
N THR A 305 0.29 -5.58 0.69
CA THR A 305 -0.06 -4.16 0.67
C THR A 305 -1.03 -3.83 -0.46
N HIS A 306 -1.92 -2.88 -0.16
CA HIS A 306 -2.99 -2.44 -1.05
C HIS A 306 -2.95 -0.94 -1.34
N GLY A 307 -1.94 -0.22 -0.81
CA GLY A 307 -1.85 1.22 -0.90
C GLY A 307 -0.60 1.80 -0.25
N TYR A 308 -0.44 3.12 -0.40
CA TYR A 308 0.67 3.90 0.17
C TYR A 308 0.73 3.82 1.69
N TYR A 309 -0.40 3.95 2.39
CA TYR A 309 -0.41 3.93 3.85
C TYR A 309 0.07 2.58 4.40
N GLU A 310 -0.47 1.48 3.86
CA GLU A 310 -0.07 0.13 4.24
C GLU A 310 1.41 -0.14 3.92
N LEU A 311 1.88 0.28 2.75
CA LEU A 311 3.28 0.18 2.36
C LEU A 311 4.20 0.88 3.36
N LEU A 312 3.97 2.16 3.64
CA LEU A 312 4.80 2.95 4.56
C LEU A 312 4.69 2.46 6.01
N ARG A 313 3.60 1.80 6.36
CA ARG A 313 3.42 1.15 7.65
C ARG A 313 4.33 -0.08 7.78
N ILE A 314 4.33 -0.96 6.78
CA ILE A 314 5.08 -2.22 6.88
C ILE A 314 6.59 -2.07 6.69
N VAL A 315 7.07 -1.08 5.93
CA VAL A 315 8.53 -0.92 5.76
C VAL A 315 9.25 -0.54 7.06
N GLN A 316 8.51 -0.03 8.06
CA GLN A 316 9.05 0.27 9.39
C GLN A 316 9.49 -0.98 10.18
N ILE A 317 9.12 -2.19 9.74
CA ILE A 317 9.57 -3.46 10.33
C ILE A 317 10.47 -4.28 9.41
N ASN A 318 10.95 -3.68 8.32
CA ASN A 318 11.86 -4.29 7.35
C ASN A 318 11.48 -5.73 6.93
N PRO A 319 10.34 -5.92 6.21
CA PRO A 319 9.93 -7.24 5.78
C PRO A 319 10.88 -7.82 4.74
N SER A 320 10.90 -9.15 4.61
CA SER A 320 11.76 -9.82 3.61
C SER A 320 11.33 -9.52 2.17
N TYR A 321 10.03 -9.33 1.91
CA TYR A 321 9.52 -8.83 0.63
C TYR A 321 8.13 -8.20 0.78
N ILE A 322 7.72 -7.46 -0.25
CA ILE A 322 6.44 -6.76 -0.30
C ILE A 322 5.57 -7.37 -1.42
N ALA A 323 4.33 -7.70 -1.11
CA ALA A 323 3.36 -8.18 -2.09
C ALA A 323 2.35 -7.08 -2.43
N LEU A 324 2.28 -6.71 -3.72
CA LEU A 324 1.39 -5.69 -4.26
C LEU A 324 0.17 -6.37 -4.90
N GLY A 325 -1.01 -6.15 -4.35
CA GLY A 325 -2.22 -6.76 -4.89
C GLY A 325 -3.52 -6.21 -4.30
N HIS A 326 -4.67 -6.51 -4.88
CA HIS A 326 -4.86 -7.25 -6.13
C HIS A 326 -4.78 -6.29 -7.33
N ILE A 327 -4.04 -6.68 -8.39
CA ILE A 327 -3.82 -5.82 -9.55
C ILE A 327 -5.06 -5.76 -10.45
N PHE A 328 -5.67 -6.91 -10.73
CA PHE A 328 -6.88 -7.06 -11.54
C PHE A 328 -8.01 -7.71 -10.73
N PRO A 329 -9.28 -7.59 -11.18
CA PRO A 329 -10.40 -8.29 -10.55
C PRO A 329 -10.09 -9.78 -10.35
N THR A 330 -10.38 -10.30 -9.16
CA THR A 330 -10.11 -11.69 -8.81
C THR A 330 -11.27 -12.28 -8.03
N THR A 331 -11.55 -13.57 -8.26
CA THR A 331 -12.55 -14.33 -7.50
C THR A 331 -11.90 -15.18 -6.40
N THR A 332 -10.57 -15.14 -6.25
CA THR A 332 -9.81 -16.04 -5.36
C THR A 332 -9.94 -15.65 -3.87
N LYS A 333 -10.13 -14.35 -3.58
CA LYS A 333 -10.35 -13.74 -2.27
C LYS A 333 -11.40 -12.63 -2.44
N GLN A 334 -12.31 -12.48 -1.49
CA GLN A 334 -13.18 -11.30 -1.43
C GLN A 334 -12.32 -10.11 -0.99
N MET A 335 -12.27 -9.07 -1.82
CA MET A 335 -11.44 -7.90 -1.56
C MET A 335 -12.34 -6.71 -1.21
N PRO A 336 -12.01 -5.96 -0.14
CA PRO A 336 -12.78 -4.77 0.25
C PRO A 336 -12.49 -3.56 -0.66
N SER A 337 -11.37 -3.58 -1.39
CA SER A 337 -10.92 -2.51 -2.29
C SER A 337 -11.17 -2.83 -3.76
N LYS A 338 -11.18 -1.81 -4.63
CA LYS A 338 -11.12 -2.00 -6.08
C LYS A 338 -9.71 -2.46 -6.51
N PRO A 339 -9.57 -3.12 -7.66
CA PRO A 339 -8.26 -3.48 -8.20
C PRO A 339 -7.37 -2.26 -8.38
N GLN A 340 -6.09 -2.40 -8.07
CA GLN A 340 -5.12 -1.29 -8.14
C GLN A 340 -4.88 -0.82 -9.58
N GLY A 341 -4.86 -1.76 -10.53
CA GLY A 341 -4.47 -1.51 -11.92
C GLY A 341 -2.98 -1.23 -12.08
N LEU A 342 -2.54 -1.19 -13.35
CA LEU A 342 -1.13 -1.08 -13.73
C LEU A 342 -0.51 0.27 -13.35
N VAL A 343 -1.27 1.36 -13.47
CA VAL A 343 -0.74 2.71 -13.18
C VAL A 343 -0.37 2.85 -11.70
N ARG A 344 -1.25 2.45 -10.79
CA ARG A 344 -0.94 2.49 -9.36
C ARG A 344 0.18 1.51 -9.01
N LEU A 345 0.18 0.31 -9.61
CA LEU A 345 1.28 -0.64 -9.44
C LEU A 345 2.64 -0.03 -9.77
N ALA A 346 2.77 0.62 -10.93
CA ALA A 346 4.01 1.28 -11.33
C ALA A 346 4.40 2.41 -10.35
N LEU A 347 3.44 3.20 -9.87
CA LEU A 347 3.71 4.26 -8.89
C LEU A 347 4.12 3.71 -7.51
N TYR A 348 3.55 2.58 -7.08
CA TYR A 348 3.98 1.89 -5.86
C TYR A 348 5.39 1.32 -6.02
N GLN A 349 5.67 0.67 -7.15
CA GLN A 349 7.00 0.14 -7.44
C GLN A 349 8.06 1.24 -7.47
N GLN A 350 7.77 2.36 -8.13
CA GLN A 350 8.66 3.53 -8.17
C GLN A 350 8.99 4.05 -6.77
N LEU A 351 8.00 4.11 -5.86
CA LEU A 351 8.27 4.48 -4.47
C LEU A 351 9.15 3.42 -3.78
N ILE A 352 8.80 2.13 -3.91
CA ILE A 352 9.53 1.02 -3.30
C ILE A 352 10.99 1.01 -3.70
N ASP A 353 11.30 1.31 -4.96
CA ASP A 353 12.66 1.38 -5.51
C ASP A 353 13.53 2.47 -4.86
N THR A 354 12.93 3.37 -4.08
CA THR A 354 13.64 4.43 -3.33
C THR A 354 13.76 4.13 -1.84
N ILE A 355 13.13 3.05 -1.34
CA ILE A 355 13.15 2.70 0.08
C ILE A 355 14.43 1.91 0.38
N PRO A 356 15.22 2.30 1.41
CA PRO A 356 16.34 1.49 1.89
C PRO A 356 15.84 0.11 2.34
N TYR A 357 16.46 -0.96 1.83
CA TYR A 357 16.11 -2.34 2.18
C TYR A 357 17.17 -2.98 3.07
N SER A 358 18.45 -2.84 2.70
CA SER A 358 19.58 -3.31 3.48
C SER A 358 20.74 -2.31 3.41
N GLU A 359 21.84 -2.58 4.10
CA GLU A 359 23.02 -1.67 4.09
C GLU A 359 23.53 -1.37 2.67
N GLU A 360 23.36 -2.31 1.74
CA GLU A 360 23.90 -2.22 0.39
C GLU A 360 22.81 -2.05 -0.69
N LEU A 361 21.53 -2.23 -0.34
CA LEU A 361 20.44 -2.32 -1.31
C LEU A 361 19.33 -1.31 -1.02
N VAL A 362 18.94 -0.60 -2.08
CA VAL A 362 17.70 0.18 -2.17
C VAL A 362 16.72 -0.61 -3.05
N GLY A 363 15.44 -0.58 -2.69
CA GLY A 363 14.37 -1.33 -3.36
C GLY A 363 14.16 -2.69 -2.72
N TYR A 364 12.97 -2.88 -2.13
CA TYR A 364 12.55 -4.19 -1.62
C TYR A 364 12.28 -5.15 -2.79
N PRO A 365 12.52 -6.46 -2.61
CA PRO A 365 11.91 -7.47 -3.46
C PRO A 365 10.38 -7.32 -3.46
N THR A 366 9.77 -7.31 -4.63
CA THR A 366 8.32 -7.15 -4.80
C THR A 366 7.70 -8.32 -5.54
N VAL A 367 6.44 -8.61 -5.20
CA VAL A 367 5.62 -9.61 -5.86
C VAL A 367 4.30 -8.98 -6.24
N ALA A 368 3.97 -8.89 -7.53
CA ALA A 368 2.61 -8.54 -7.94
C ALA A 368 1.69 -9.76 -7.87
N ILE A 369 0.47 -9.58 -7.36
CA ILE A 369 -0.55 -10.64 -7.28
C ILE A 369 -1.95 -10.11 -7.58
N GLY A 370 -2.83 -10.97 -8.10
CA GLY A 370 -4.26 -10.72 -8.21
C GLY A 370 -4.73 -10.60 -9.65
N GLY A 371 -5.38 -11.67 -10.14
CA GLY A 371 -5.91 -11.74 -11.50
C GLY A 371 -4.84 -11.80 -12.60
N ILE A 372 -3.59 -12.14 -12.26
CA ILE A 372 -2.49 -12.26 -13.22
C ILE A 372 -2.54 -13.61 -13.93
N ASP A 373 -2.49 -13.59 -15.25
CA ASP A 373 -2.33 -14.75 -16.12
C ASP A 373 -1.43 -14.45 -17.34
N ARG A 374 -1.34 -15.36 -18.31
CA ARG A 374 -0.48 -15.19 -19.49
C ARG A 374 -0.82 -13.95 -20.33
N SER A 375 -2.07 -13.50 -20.32
CA SER A 375 -2.53 -12.35 -21.10
C SER A 375 -2.17 -11.01 -20.46
N THR A 376 -1.93 -10.98 -19.15
CA THR A 376 -1.65 -9.76 -18.39
C THR A 376 -0.23 -9.70 -17.81
N ALA A 377 0.48 -10.84 -17.75
CA ALA A 377 1.77 -10.96 -17.06
C ALA A 377 2.82 -9.96 -17.56
N GLU A 378 2.91 -9.75 -18.87
CA GLU A 378 3.87 -8.82 -19.49
C GLU A 378 3.64 -7.38 -19.01
N GLN A 379 2.39 -6.91 -19.06
CA GLN A 379 2.04 -5.56 -18.60
C GLN A 379 2.34 -5.33 -17.11
N VAL A 380 2.17 -6.37 -16.28
CA VAL A 380 2.51 -6.31 -14.85
C VAL A 380 4.01 -6.31 -14.64
N TRP A 381 4.73 -7.14 -15.40
CA TRP A 381 6.20 -7.20 -15.36
C TRP A 381 6.84 -5.87 -15.76
N ASP A 382 6.29 -5.21 -16.79
CA ASP A 382 6.73 -3.91 -17.27
C ASP A 382 6.53 -2.77 -16.24
N CYS A 383 5.72 -2.99 -15.19
CA CYS A 383 5.61 -2.06 -14.06
C CYS A 383 6.85 -2.07 -13.15
N GLY A 384 7.81 -2.97 -13.39
CA GLY A 384 9.10 -3.02 -12.67
C GLY A 384 9.13 -3.92 -11.44
N VAL A 385 8.08 -4.71 -11.18
CA VAL A 385 8.08 -5.65 -10.05
C VAL A 385 9.15 -6.73 -10.20
N SER A 386 9.71 -7.22 -9.10
CA SER A 386 10.78 -8.22 -9.19
C SER A 386 10.29 -9.65 -9.34
N SER A 387 8.98 -9.91 -9.13
CA SER A 387 8.38 -11.25 -9.11
C SER A 387 6.89 -11.21 -9.45
N LEU A 388 6.34 -12.33 -9.93
CA LEU A 388 4.92 -12.48 -10.29
C LEU A 388 4.29 -13.65 -9.54
N ALA A 389 3.23 -13.40 -8.79
CA ALA A 389 2.45 -14.44 -8.14
C ALA A 389 1.15 -14.75 -8.87
N VAL A 390 0.84 -16.05 -8.96
CA VAL A 390 -0.34 -16.56 -9.65
C VAL A 390 -1.00 -17.67 -8.85
N VAL A 391 -2.33 -17.80 -9.02
CA VAL A 391 -3.11 -18.90 -8.44
C VAL A 391 -3.68 -19.73 -9.57
N ARG A 392 -4.76 -19.22 -10.16
CA ARG A 392 -5.55 -19.91 -11.19
C ARG A 392 -4.78 -20.14 -12.49
N ALA A 393 -3.84 -19.27 -12.84
CA ALA A 393 -3.04 -19.45 -14.06
C ALA A 393 -2.26 -20.77 -14.05
N ILE A 394 -1.96 -21.32 -12.85
CA ILE A 394 -1.33 -22.62 -12.68
C ILE A 394 -2.34 -23.69 -12.27
N THR A 395 -3.16 -23.44 -11.23
CA THR A 395 -4.01 -24.50 -10.67
C THR A 395 -5.15 -24.93 -11.59
N LEU A 396 -5.53 -24.09 -12.56
CA LEU A 396 -6.56 -24.40 -13.56
C LEU A 396 -5.98 -24.63 -14.97
N ALA A 397 -4.66 -24.68 -15.12
CA ALA A 397 -4.04 -24.93 -16.42
C ALA A 397 -4.10 -26.42 -16.80
N GLU A 398 -4.44 -26.70 -18.05
CA GLU A 398 -4.33 -28.05 -18.62
C GLU A 398 -2.88 -28.54 -18.62
N ASP A 399 -1.94 -27.64 -18.93
CA ASP A 399 -0.50 -27.88 -18.87
C ASP A 399 0.19 -26.81 -18.00
N PRO A 400 0.34 -27.07 -16.69
CA PRO A 400 1.07 -26.17 -15.79
C PRO A 400 2.53 -25.96 -16.20
N LYS A 401 3.18 -26.95 -16.84
CA LYS A 401 4.58 -26.83 -17.25
C LYS A 401 4.74 -25.75 -18.31
N ALA A 402 3.88 -25.75 -19.32
CA ALA A 402 3.86 -24.69 -20.34
C ALA A 402 3.58 -23.30 -19.74
N VAL A 403 2.81 -23.21 -18.64
CA VAL A 403 2.61 -21.92 -17.95
C VAL A 403 3.89 -21.47 -17.27
N ILE A 404 4.56 -22.38 -16.56
CA ILE A 404 5.83 -22.10 -15.88
C ILE A 404 6.86 -21.60 -16.90
N GLU A 405 7.05 -22.32 -18.01
CA GLU A 405 7.99 -21.96 -19.08
C GLU A 405 7.71 -20.57 -19.66
N PHE A 406 6.43 -20.20 -19.83
CA PHE A 406 6.05 -18.86 -20.30
C PHE A 406 6.49 -17.77 -19.32
N PHE A 407 6.19 -17.92 -18.03
CA PHE A 407 6.55 -16.92 -17.01
C PHE A 407 8.07 -16.84 -16.81
N GLU A 408 8.77 -17.97 -16.83
CA GLU A 408 10.24 -17.99 -16.77
C GLU A 408 10.86 -17.29 -17.98
N ALA A 409 10.36 -17.53 -19.19
CA ALA A 409 10.82 -16.85 -20.39
C ALA A 409 10.60 -15.32 -20.30
N LEU A 410 9.43 -14.89 -19.85
CA LEU A 410 9.12 -13.47 -19.64
C LEU A 410 10.12 -12.80 -18.68
N MET A 411 10.35 -13.41 -17.51
CA MET A 411 11.19 -12.81 -16.48
C MET A 411 12.70 -12.85 -16.82
N ASN A 412 13.14 -13.84 -17.61
CA ASN A 412 14.54 -13.93 -18.06
C ASN A 412 14.82 -13.04 -19.29
N GLY A 413 13.81 -12.76 -20.13
CA GLY A 413 13.96 -12.05 -21.41
C GLY A 413 14.27 -10.55 -21.32
N ASN A 414 13.92 -9.88 -20.21
CA ASN A 414 14.09 -8.43 -20.05
C ASN A 414 15.45 -8.00 -19.45
N SER A 415 16.39 -8.92 -19.22
CA SER A 415 17.71 -8.54 -18.69
C SER A 415 18.62 -7.84 -19.73
N SER A 416 18.20 -7.75 -21.00
CA SER A 416 19.05 -7.30 -22.13
C SER A 416 18.55 -6.09 -22.91
N THR A 417 17.28 -5.69 -22.81
CA THR A 417 16.71 -4.63 -23.68
C THR A 417 16.70 -3.24 -23.06
N PHE A 418 16.79 -3.11 -21.72
CA PHE A 418 16.67 -1.82 -21.04
C PHE A 418 18.00 -1.07 -20.83
N THR A 419 19.15 -1.74 -20.98
CA THR A 419 20.46 -1.13 -20.71
C THR A 419 21.15 -0.52 -21.94
N GLU A 420 20.73 -0.85 -23.17
CA GLU A 420 21.32 -0.28 -24.39
C GLU A 420 20.58 0.97 -24.89
N GLU A 421 19.25 1.02 -24.83
CA GLU A 421 18.49 2.19 -25.28
C GLU A 421 18.74 3.42 -24.39
N VAL A 422 18.83 3.24 -23.07
CA VAL A 422 19.17 4.35 -22.14
C VAL A 422 20.63 4.78 -22.24
N ARG A 423 21.56 3.88 -22.61
CA ARG A 423 22.98 4.26 -22.85
C ARG A 423 23.18 4.98 -24.17
N GLN A 424 22.39 4.67 -25.20
CA GLN A 424 22.44 5.39 -26.47
C GLN A 424 21.83 6.80 -26.37
N GLU A 425 20.78 7.00 -25.59
CA GLU A 425 20.19 8.34 -25.40
C GLU A 425 21.08 9.28 -24.56
N LEU A 426 21.87 8.76 -23.62
CA LEU A 426 22.80 9.55 -22.80
C LEU A 426 24.16 9.84 -23.49
N SER A 427 24.49 9.16 -24.59
CA SER A 427 25.72 9.41 -25.37
C SER A 427 25.55 10.39 -26.52
N HIS A 428 24.31 10.81 -26.81
CA HIS A 428 23.99 11.80 -27.85
C HIS A 428 23.65 13.18 -27.27
N ALA A 429 23.89 13.38 -25.96
CA ALA A 429 23.68 14.63 -25.23
C ALA A 429 24.99 15.30 -24.75
N GLU A 430 26.13 14.94 -25.34
CA GLU A 430 27.37 15.74 -25.37
C GLU A 430 27.49 16.46 -26.72
#